data_AF-G4RJY2-F1
#
_entry.id   AF-G4RJY2-F1
#
_cell.length_a   1.000
_cell.length_b   1.000
_cell.length_c   1.000
_cell.angle_alpha   90.00
_cell.angle_beta   90.00
_cell.angle_gamma   90.00
#
_symmetry.space_group_name_H-M   'P 1'
#
loop_
_entity.id
_entity.type
_entity.pdbx_description
1 polymer ?
#
loop_
_entity_poly.entity_id
_entity_poly.type
_entity_poly.pdbx_seq_one_letter_code
_entity_poly.pdbx_strand_id
1 'polypeptide(L)' 'MFTLNLWAVVIENFRAVVKGKIGVRKELFFGPNGGGKSSIIRTVGLFYRGGAIYPEDVRWRPTGL' A
#
# COMPACT_ATOMS: atom_id res chain seq x y z
N MET A 1 -5.42 -12.40 27.84
CA MET A 1 -4.33 -12.02 26.91
C MET A 1 -4.64 -12.68 25.57
N PHE A 2 -4.75 -11.91 24.48
CA PHE A 2 -4.99 -12.46 23.16
C PHE A 2 -3.87 -12.02 22.21
N THR A 3 -3.56 -12.85 21.24
CA THR A 3 -2.52 -12.59 20.24
C THR A 3 -3.20 -12.30 18.91
N LEU A 4 -2.90 -11.15 18.30
CA LEU A 4 -3.39 -10.82 16.97
C LEU A 4 -2.35 -11.24 15.93
N ASN A 5 -2.68 -12.23 15.10
CA ASN A 5 -1.81 -12.66 14.01
C ASN A 5 -2.13 -11.86 12.75
N LEU A 6 -1.19 -11.03 12.33
CA LEU A 6 -1.31 -10.27 11.09
C LEU A 6 -0.74 -11.10 9.92
N TRP A 7 -1.61 -11.58 9.04
CA TRP A 7 -1.23 -12.46 7.93
C TRP A 7 -0.98 -11.71 6.62
N ALA A 8 -1.73 -10.63 6.40
CA ALA A 8 -1.67 -9.87 5.15
C ALA A 8 -2.12 -8.42 5.33
N VAL A 9 -1.61 -7.56 4.46
CA VAL A 9 -2.08 -6.19 4.24
C VAL A 9 -2.89 -6.18 2.94
N VAL A 10 -4.13 -5.70 3.01
CA VAL A 10 -4.98 -5.49 1.84
C VAL A 10 -4.92 -4.01 1.48
N ILE A 11 -4.66 -3.73 0.20
CA ILE A 11 -4.56 -2.39 -0.36
C ILE A 11 -5.70 -2.22 -1.35
N GLU A 12 -6.52 -1.19 -1.16
CA GLU A 12 -7.58 -0.81 -2.10
C GLU A 12 -7.46 0.68 -2.40
N ASN A 13 -7.54 1.05 -3.68
CA ASN A 13 -7.59 2.43 -4.16
C ASN A 13 -6.47 3.35 -3.61
N PHE A 14 -5.25 2.84 -3.52
CA PHE A 14 -4.10 3.60 -3.03
C PHE A 14 -3.07 3.84 -4.13
N ARG A 15 -2.97 5.10 -4.59
CA ARG A 15 -2.05 5.52 -5.65
C ARG A 15 -2.23 4.65 -6.91
N ALA A 16 -1.15 4.06 -7.42
CA ALA A 16 -1.16 3.16 -8.56
C ALA A 16 -1.74 1.75 -8.27
N VAL A 17 -2.11 1.44 -7.03
CA VAL A 17 -2.64 0.11 -6.63
C VAL A 17 -4.15 0.21 -6.46
N VAL A 18 -4.89 -0.30 -7.44
CA VAL A 18 -6.37 -0.37 -7.36
C VAL A 18 -6.81 -1.44 -6.38
N LYS A 19 -6.20 -2.62 -6.44
CA LYS A 19 -6.42 -3.74 -5.50
C LYS A 19 -5.16 -4.57 -5.36
N GLY A 20 -4.78 -4.91 -4.14
CA GLY A 20 -3.60 -5.73 -3.86
C GLY A 20 -3.68 -6.40 -2.48
N LYS A 21 -3.07 -7.58 -2.35
CA LYS A 21 -2.92 -8.29 -1.08
C LYS A 21 -1.47 -8.72 -0.94
N ILE A 22 -0.85 -8.35 0.17
CA ILE A 22 0.56 -8.61 0.45
C ILE A 22 0.66 -9.42 1.73
N GLY A 23 1.43 -10.50 1.71
CA GLY A 23 1.70 -11.28 2.92
C GLY A 23 2.62 -10.52 3.86
N VAL A 24 2.40 -10.66 5.17
CA VAL A 24 3.31 -10.12 6.20
C VAL A 24 4.47 -11.11 6.39
N ARG A 25 5.31 -11.21 5.36
CA ARG A 25 6.50 -12.05 5.30
C ARG A 25 7.53 -11.40 4.39
N LYS A 26 8.74 -11.95 4.34
CA LYS A 26 9.76 -11.48 3.42
C LYS A 26 9.34 -11.80 1.98
N GLU A 27 8.95 -10.77 1.22
CA GLU A 27 8.55 -10.88 -0.18
C GLU A 27 9.45 -10.01 -1.07
N LEU A 28 9.65 -10.46 -2.31
CA LEU A 28 10.45 -9.75 -3.31
C LEU A 28 9.52 -9.14 -4.35
N PHE A 29 9.60 -7.83 -4.53
CA PHE A 29 8.71 -7.09 -5.44
C PHE A 29 9.44 -6.73 -6.73
N PHE A 30 8.91 -7.21 -7.85
CA PHE A 30 9.40 -6.88 -9.19
C PHE A 30 8.33 -6.18 -10.01
N GLY A 31 8.76 -5.44 -11.05
CA GLY A 31 7.85 -4.79 -12.00
C GLY A 31 8.44 -3.53 -12.62
N PRO A 32 7.79 -2.97 -13.63
CA PRO A 32 8.25 -1.74 -14.30
C PRO A 32 8.25 -0.54 -13.35
N ASN A 33 9.01 0.50 -13.72
CA ASN A 33 8.90 1.80 -13.05
C ASN A 33 7.49 2.37 -13.25
N GLY A 34 6.92 2.97 -12.21
CA GLY A 34 5.51 3.38 -12.18
C GLY A 34 4.52 2.25 -11.83
N GLY A 35 4.92 0.98 -11.80
CA GLY A 35 4.06 -0.17 -11.52
C GLY A 35 3.60 -0.35 -10.06
N GLY A 36 3.67 0.69 -9.21
CA GLY A 36 3.09 0.66 -7.86
C GLY A 36 3.94 0.03 -6.74
N LYS A 37 5.17 -0.41 -6.99
CA LYS A 37 6.08 -0.96 -5.95
C LYS A 37 6.27 -0.01 -4.75
N SER A 38 6.51 1.27 -5.01
CA SER A 38 6.65 2.28 -3.95
C SER A 38 5.33 2.54 -3.20
N SER A 39 4.18 2.37 -3.87
CA SER A 39 2.86 2.48 -3.23
C SER A 39 2.66 1.35 -2.22
N ILE A 40 3.02 0.12 -2.59
CA ILE A 40 3.00 -1.05 -1.71
C ILE A 40 3.83 -0.81 -0.44
N ILE A 41 5.09 -0.38 -0.59
CA ILE A 41 5.98 -0.13 0.56
C ILE A 41 5.40 0.97 1.47
N ARG A 42 4.82 2.03 0.89
CA ARG A 42 4.20 3.11 1.66
C ARG A 42 2.96 2.64 2.43
N THR A 43 2.11 1.81 1.84
CA THR A 43 0.94 1.26 2.55
C THR A 43 1.35 0.41 3.74
N VAL A 44 2.37 -0.43 3.59
CA VAL A 44 2.93 -1.21 4.69
C VAL A 44 3.49 -0.27 5.77
N GLY A 45 4.23 0.77 5.39
CA GLY A 45 4.74 1.79 6.31
C GLY A 45 3.62 2.52 7.08
N LEU A 46 2.55 2.92 6.40
CA LEU A 46 1.37 3.56 7.00
C LEU A 46 0.71 2.62 8.02
N PHE A 47 0.52 1.35 7.66
CA PHE A 47 -0.10 0.35 8.51
C PHE A 47 0.69 0.11 9.81
N TYR A 48 2.02 -0.05 9.73
CA TYR A 48 2.84 -0.37 10.90
C TYR A 48 3.17 0.82 11.79
N ARG A 49 3.32 2.02 11.23
CA ARG A 49 3.76 3.19 11.99
C ARG A 49 2.62 4.14 12.34
N GLY A 50 1.39 3.86 11.90
CA GLY A 50 0.31 4.85 11.93
C GLY A 50 0.70 6.13 11.20
N GLY A 51 1.45 5.97 10.09
CA GLY A 51 2.06 7.10 9.40
C GLY A 51 1.02 8.15 8.98
N ALA A 52 1.38 9.43 9.06
CA ALA A 52 0.54 10.49 8.56
C ALA A 52 0.28 10.28 7.07
N ILE A 53 -1.00 10.22 6.69
CA ILE A 53 -1.42 10.20 5.30
C ILE A 53 -1.35 11.66 4.82
N TYR A 54 -0.45 11.96 3.89
CA TYR A 54 -0.36 13.31 3.33
C TYR A 54 -1.34 13.43 2.15
N PRO A 55 -1.86 14.64 1.84
CA PRO A 55 -2.81 14.83 0.74
C PRO A 55 -2.33 14.24 -0.60
N GLU A 56 -1.04 14.31 -0.89
CA GLU A 56 -0.39 13.72 -2.08
C GLU A 56 -0.43 12.19 -2.13
N ASP A 57 -0.66 11.50 -1.01
CA ASP A 57 -0.86 10.05 -0.97
C ASP A 57 -2.27 9.65 -1.44
N VAL A 58 -3.23 10.58 -1.37
CA VAL A 58 -4.67 10.34 -1.62
C VAL A 58 -5.18 11.10 -2.86
N ARG A 59 -4.40 12.01 -3.44
CA ARG A 59 -4.80 12.80 -4.61
C ARG A 59 -4.98 11.90 -5.83
N TRP A 60 -6.23 11.48 -6.04
CA TRP A 60 -6.76 11.20 -7.36
C TRP A 60 -6.70 12.50 -8.15
N ARG A 61 -5.75 12.62 -9.09
CA ARG A 61 -6.02 13.52 -10.21
C ARG A 61 -7.21 12.89 -10.93
N PRO A 62 -8.35 13.59 -11.10
CA PRO A 62 -9.30 13.17 -12.12
C PRO A 62 -8.49 13.04 -13.41
N THR A 63 -8.42 11.85 -13.99
CA THR A 63 -8.05 11.71 -15.39
C THR A 63 -9.09 12.54 -16.13
N GLY A 64 -8.68 13.72 -16.60
CA GLY A 64 -9.54 14.63 -17.34
C GLY A 64 -10.20 13.88 -18.49
N LEU A 65 -11.50 13.68 -18.35
CA LEU A 65 -12.46 14.15 -19.35
C LEU A 65 -12.31 15.67 -19.49
#